data_AF-C4ZMH1-F1
#
_entry.id   AF-C4ZMH1-F1
#
_cell.length_a   1.000
_cell.length_b   1.000
_cell.length_c   1.000
_cell.angle_alpha   90.00
_cell.angle_beta   90.00
_cell.angle_gamma   90.00
#
_symmetry.space_group_name_H-M   'P 1'
#
loop_
_entity.id
_entity.type
_entity.pdbx_description
1 polymer ?
#
loop_
_entity_poly.entity_id
_entity_poly.type
_entity_poly.pdbx_seq_one_letter_code
_entity_poly.pdbx_strand_id
1 'polypeptide(L)'
;MNRILALAAAALVSTSALAGPTCTAPKEKWMKEADFKAKVEAQGYKIKNFKVTKNDCYEIYGFDKDGKKVEIYFNPETGAELERK
;
A
#
# COMPACT_ATOMS: atom_id res chain seq x y z
N MET A 1 10.93 51.67 27.10
CA MET A 1 11.14 51.50 25.64
C MET A 1 12.01 50.28 25.41
N ASN A 2 11.46 49.18 24.90
CA ASN A 2 12.11 48.23 23.97
C ASN A 2 11.09 47.11 23.66
N ARG A 3 10.37 47.19 22.55
CA ARG A 3 10.61 46.45 21.29
C ARG A 3 10.48 44.93 21.43
N ILE A 4 9.28 44.46 21.09
CA ILE A 4 8.92 43.37 20.16
C ILE A 4 9.81 42.12 20.21
N LEU A 5 9.17 40.95 20.41
CA LEU A 5 9.25 39.83 19.45
C LEU A 5 8.17 38.79 19.80
N ALA A 6 7.08 38.86 19.02
CA ALA A 6 6.14 37.76 18.89
C ALA A 6 6.85 36.60 18.19
N LEU A 7 6.86 35.42 18.82
CA LEU A 7 7.26 34.18 18.15
C LEU A 7 6.02 33.29 18.05
N ALA A 8 5.29 33.45 16.94
CA ALA A 8 4.25 32.53 16.55
C ALA A 8 4.91 31.17 16.24
N ALA A 9 4.66 30.18 17.10
CA ALA A 9 5.03 28.80 16.84
C ALA A 9 4.11 28.24 15.75
N ALA A 10 4.55 28.34 14.49
CA ALA A 10 3.91 27.64 13.39
C ALA A 10 4.25 26.15 13.51
N ALA A 11 3.34 25.38 14.13
CA ALA A 11 3.39 23.93 14.09
C ALA A 11 3.14 23.48 12.64
N LEU A 12 4.20 23.05 11.96
CA LEU A 12 4.12 22.36 10.69
C LEU A 12 3.46 20.99 10.94
N VAL A 13 2.15 20.91 10.75
CA VAL A 13 1.46 19.62 10.67
C VAL A 13 1.81 19.04 9.30
N SER A 14 2.82 18.18 9.25
CA SER A 14 3.16 17.41 8.06
C SER A 14 2.00 16.47 7.75
N THR A 15 1.18 16.82 6.76
CA THR A 15 0.19 15.90 6.20
C THR A 15 0.94 14.82 5.44
N SER A 16 1.05 13.62 6.03
CA SER A 16 1.44 12.43 5.30
C SER A 16 0.45 12.22 4.16
N ALA A 17 0.87 12.48 2.93
CA ALA A 17 0.06 12.21 1.75
C ALA A 17 -0.28 10.71 1.73
N LEU A 18 -1.57 10.36 1.80
CA LEU A 18 -2.07 8.98 1.78
C LEU A 18 -2.01 8.34 0.38
N ALA A 19 -0.84 8.36 -0.27
CA ALA A 19 -0.59 7.59 -1.47
C ALA A 19 0.00 6.24 -1.05
N GLY A 20 -0.56 5.13 -1.55
CA GLY A 20 -0.01 3.79 -1.30
C GLY A 20 1.43 3.63 -1.80
N PRO A 21 2.11 2.52 -1.46
CA PRO A 21 3.54 2.34 -1.72
C PRO A 21 3.87 2.39 -3.22
N THR A 22 5.15 2.69 -3.51
CA THR A 22 5.71 2.66 -4.85
C THR A 22 6.57 1.42 -5.06
N CYS A 23 6.34 0.71 -6.16
CA CYS A 23 7.10 -0.46 -6.57
C CYS A 23 7.96 -0.11 -7.78
N THR A 24 9.21 -0.57 -7.79
CA THR A 24 10.20 -0.27 -8.84
C THR A 24 10.68 -1.50 -9.61
N ALA A 25 10.02 -2.64 -9.40
CA ALA A 25 10.38 -3.90 -10.04
C ALA A 25 10.16 -3.83 -11.58
N PRO A 26 11.13 -4.29 -12.40
CA PRO A 26 10.94 -4.40 -13.85
C PRO A 26 9.77 -5.32 -14.19
N LYS A 27 8.92 -4.95 -15.17
CA LYS A 27 7.70 -5.69 -15.51
C LYS A 27 7.96 -7.12 -15.95
N GLU A 28 9.11 -7.43 -16.54
CA GLU A 28 9.44 -8.80 -16.96
C GLU A 28 9.64 -9.74 -15.75
N LYS A 29 9.90 -9.18 -14.56
CA LYS A 29 10.07 -9.94 -13.33
C LYS A 29 8.79 -10.09 -12.52
N TRP A 30 7.69 -9.48 -12.95
CA TRP A 30 6.45 -9.56 -12.21
C TRP A 30 5.90 -10.97 -12.25
N MET A 31 5.39 -11.42 -11.10
CA MET A 31 4.54 -12.60 -11.04
C MET A 31 3.37 -12.41 -11.98
N LYS A 32 2.92 -13.45 -12.67
CA LYS A 32 1.64 -13.36 -13.40
C LYS A 32 0.54 -13.11 -12.39
N GLU A 33 -0.41 -12.24 -12.73
CA GLU A 33 -1.51 -11.88 -11.83
C GLU A 33 -2.28 -13.10 -11.32
N ALA A 34 -2.49 -14.10 -12.18
CA ALA A 34 -3.16 -15.34 -11.80
C ALA A 34 -2.38 -16.14 -10.75
N ASP A 35 -1.06 -16.24 -10.91
CA ASP A 35 -0.18 -16.95 -9.97
C ASP A 35 -0.13 -16.23 -8.62
N PHE A 36 -0.07 -14.90 -8.65
CA PHE A 36 -0.15 -14.08 -7.45
C PHE A 36 -1.50 -14.24 -6.72
N LYS A 37 -2.63 -14.15 -7.44
CA LYS A 37 -3.97 -14.33 -6.86
C LYS A 37 -4.10 -15.70 -6.21
N ALA A 38 -3.69 -16.77 -6.92
CA ALA A 38 -3.71 -18.12 -6.39
C ALA A 38 -2.85 -18.28 -5.12
N LYS A 39 -1.66 -17.66 -5.09
CA LYS A 39 -0.79 -17.65 -3.90
C LYS A 39 -1.47 -16.99 -2.70
N VAL A 40 -2.08 -15.82 -2.91
CA VAL A 40 -2.78 -15.09 -1.84
C VAL A 40 -4.03 -15.83 -1.37
N GLU A 41 -4.81 -16.42 -2.29
CA GLU A 41 -5.96 -17.24 -1.93
C GLU A 41 -5.57 -18.52 -1.17
N ALA A 42 -4.44 -19.15 -1.54
CA ALA A 42 -3.89 -20.30 -0.80
C ALA A 42 -3.44 -19.95 0.62
N GLN A 43 -3.16 -18.68 0.91
CA GLN A 43 -2.88 -18.18 2.27
C GLN A 43 -4.16 -17.91 3.09
N GLY A 44 -5.34 -18.16 2.53
CA GLY A 44 -6.63 -18.03 3.20
C GLY A 44 -7.33 -16.68 2.96
N TYR A 45 -6.79 -15.82 2.10
CA TYR A 45 -7.44 -14.57 1.73
C TYR A 45 -8.55 -14.81 0.69
N LYS A 46 -9.57 -13.96 0.71
CA LYS A 46 -10.62 -13.91 -0.31
C LYS A 46 -10.50 -12.61 -1.09
N ILE A 47 -10.00 -12.69 -2.31
CA ILE A 47 -9.82 -11.51 -3.19
C ILE A 47 -11.19 -11.10 -3.74
N LYS A 48 -11.62 -9.87 -3.46
CA LYS A 48 -12.82 -9.26 -4.07
C LYS A 48 -12.48 -8.40 -5.26
N ASN A 49 -11.35 -7.71 -5.19
CA ASN A 49 -10.85 -6.90 -6.27
C ASN A 49 -9.32 -6.95 -6.27
N PHE A 50 -8.73 -7.01 -7.47
CA PHE A 50 -7.29 -6.94 -7.66
C PHE A 50 -6.99 -5.78 -8.62
N LYS A 51 -5.95 -5.02 -8.35
CA LYS A 51 -5.49 -3.91 -9.20
C LYS A 51 -3.97 -3.94 -9.32
N VAL A 52 -3.49 -3.49 -10.47
CA VAL A 52 -2.16 -2.90 -10.58
C VAL A 52 -2.32 -1.41 -10.27
N THR A 53 -1.64 -0.90 -9.26
CA THR A 53 -1.75 0.50 -8.83
C THR A 53 -1.02 1.42 -9.81
N LYS A 54 -1.30 2.72 -9.73
CA LYS A 54 -0.58 3.73 -10.53
C LYS A 54 0.92 3.80 -10.19
N ASN A 55 1.29 3.32 -9.01
CA ASN A 55 2.68 3.26 -8.54
C ASN A 55 3.28 1.85 -8.72
N ASP A 56 2.76 1.09 -9.69
CA ASP A 56 3.29 -0.18 -10.18
C ASP A 56 3.32 -1.32 -9.13
N CYS A 57 2.45 -1.28 -8.12
CA CYS A 57 2.28 -2.36 -7.14
C CYS A 57 1.05 -3.22 -7.44
N TYR A 58 1.00 -4.42 -6.86
CA TYR A 58 -0.23 -5.22 -6.79
C TYR A 58 -1.03 -4.83 -5.57
N GLU A 59 -2.33 -4.62 -5.71
CA GLU A 59 -3.26 -4.30 -4.63
C GLU A 59 -4.40 -5.33 -4.64
N ILE A 60 -4.70 -5.91 -3.49
CA ILE A 60 -5.94 -6.65 -3.28
C ILE A 60 -6.84 -5.93 -2.29
N TYR A 61 -8.13 -5.89 -2.62
CA TYR A 61 -9.20 -5.62 -1.68
C TYR A 61 -10.01 -6.89 -1.47
N GLY A 62 -10.29 -7.23 -0.22
CA GLY A 62 -10.94 -8.51 0.07
C GLY A 62 -11.10 -8.77 1.55
N PHE A 63 -10.94 -10.04 1.92
CA PHE A 63 -10.99 -10.48 3.30
C PHE A 63 -9.77 -11.32 3.65
N ASP A 64 -9.26 -11.19 4.87
CA ASP A 64 -8.26 -12.09 5.41
C ASP A 64 -8.86 -13.43 5.88
N LYS A 65 -8.00 -14.31 6.37
CA LYS A 65 -8.38 -15.63 6.90
C LYS A 65 -9.36 -15.57 8.08
N ASP A 66 -9.40 -14.45 8.81
CA ASP A 66 -10.28 -14.22 9.96
C ASP A 66 -11.60 -13.53 9.52
N GLY A 67 -11.78 -13.31 8.21
CA GLY A 67 -12.97 -12.68 7.65
C GLY A 67 -12.99 -11.15 7.81
N LYS A 68 -11.86 -10.52 8.15
CA LYS A 68 -11.77 -9.06 8.23
C LYS A 68 -11.49 -8.46 6.87
N LYS A 69 -12.12 -7.31 6.57
CA LYS A 69 -11.84 -6.57 5.34
C LYS A 69 -10.41 -6.05 5.36
N VAL A 70 -9.72 -6.17 4.24
CA VAL A 70 -8.34 -5.72 4.07
C VAL A 70 -8.13 -5.10 2.70
N GLU A 71 -7.28 -4.07 2.65
CA GLU A 71 -6.63 -3.57 1.45
C GLU A 71 -5.12 -3.77 1.62
N ILE A 72 -4.51 -4.57 0.76
CA ILE A 72 -3.10 -4.94 0.91
C ILE A 72 -2.35 -4.69 -0.39
N TYR A 73 -1.21 -4.01 -0.27
CA TYR A 73 -0.27 -3.72 -1.35
C TYR A 73 0.89 -4.71 -1.30
N PHE A 74 1.31 -5.19 -2.46
CA PHE A 74 2.35 -6.19 -2.61
C PHE A 74 3.36 -5.78 -3.66
N ASN A 75 4.61 -6.19 -3.43
CA ASN A 75 5.65 -6.15 -4.43
C ASN A 75 5.31 -7.16 -5.55
N PRO A 76 5.21 -6.75 -6.82
CA PRO A 76 4.79 -7.63 -7.90
C PRO A 76 5.86 -8.65 -8.32
N GLU A 77 7.15 -8.46 -8.00
CA GLU A 77 8.24 -9.42 -8.26
C GLU A 77 8.22 -10.58 -7.25
N THR A 78 7.95 -10.28 -5.98
CA THR A 78 8.09 -11.26 -4.88
C THR A 78 6.76 -11.73 -4.29
N GLY A 79 5.69 -10.96 -4.49
CA GLY A 79 4.42 -11.10 -3.79
C GLY A 79 4.54 -10.84 -2.28
N ALA A 80 5.56 -10.10 -1.84
CA ALA A 80 5.70 -9.69 -0.44
C ALA A 80 4.75 -8.53 -0.12
N GLU A 81 4.09 -8.61 1.03
CA GLU A 81 3.26 -7.52 1.56
C GLU A 81 4.12 -6.31 1.89
N LEU A 82 3.69 -5.14 1.42
CA LEU A 82 4.35 -3.84 1.64
C LEU A 82 3.57 -3.00 2.64
N GLU A 83 2.26 -2.96 2.49
CA GLU A 83 1.36 -2.16 3.33
C GLU A 83 -0.01 -2.84 3.39
N ARG A 84 -0.65 -2.75 4.56
CA ARG A 84 -2.01 -3.23 4.82
C ARG A 84 -2.84 -2.14 5.49
N LYS A 85 -4.09 -2.04 5.08
CA LYS A 85 -5.13 -1.20 5.67
C LYS A 85 -6.35 -2.03 6.05
#